data_AF-A0ABD2NDP5-F1
#
_entry.id   AF-A0ABD2NDP5-F1
#
_cell.length_a   1.000
_cell.length_b   1.000
_cell.length_c   1.000
_cell.angle_alpha   90.00
_cell.angle_beta   90.00
_cell.angle_gamma   90.00
#
_symmetry.space_group_name_H-M   'P 1'
#
loop_
_entity.id
_entity.type
_entity.pdbx_description
1 polymer ?
#
loop_
_entity_poly.entity_id
_entity_poly.type
_entity_poly.pdbx_seq_one_letter_code
_entity_poly.pdbx_strand_id
1 'polypeptide(L)'
;METSADVSKGPFGSQLTIKHGGTIYSDDKNRVTGGGFVSKPFHPVGPTTVGGNLGYEHIPTGSGINIGASNTHKFGTDVGASANANIWQEGNSRLDVSGNYSRHYGGPGGTGKPNWGVGMSFRHQF
;
A
#
# COMPACT_ATOMS: atom_id res chain seq x y z
N MET A 1 8.80 -13.82 7.39
CA MET A 1 9.24 -12.62 6.65
C MET A 1 9.90 -13.10 5.37
N GLU A 2 9.66 -12.42 4.26
CA GLU A 2 10.13 -12.84 2.94
C GLU A 2 10.84 -11.68 2.24
N THR A 3 11.96 -12.01 1.59
CA THR A 3 12.69 -11.09 0.71
C THR A 3 12.57 -11.60 -0.70
N SER A 4 12.19 -10.72 -1.62
CA SER A 4 12.14 -11.01 -3.05
C SER A 4 12.94 -9.97 -3.83
N ALA A 5 13.58 -10.42 -4.89
CA ALA A 5 14.18 -9.57 -5.89
C ALA A 5 13.50 -9.86 -7.23
N ASP A 6 12.89 -8.82 -7.81
CA ASP A 6 12.25 -8.87 -9.11
C ASP A 6 13.10 -8.08 -10.11
N VAL A 7 13.32 -8.67 -11.28
CA VAL A 7 13.89 -7.97 -12.43
C VAL A 7 12.84 -7.96 -13.52
N SER A 8 12.35 -6.77 -13.84
CA SER A 8 11.34 -6.56 -14.87
C SER A 8 11.92 -5.74 -16.02
N LYS A 9 11.57 -6.12 -17.25
CA LYS A 9 11.93 -5.38 -18.47
C LYS A 9 10.66 -4.84 -19.11
N GLY A 10 10.51 -3.52 -19.08
CA GLY A 10 9.42 -2.80 -19.71
C GLY A 10 9.79 -2.26 -21.11
N PRO A 11 8.81 -1.65 -21.81
CA PRO A 11 9.04 -0.99 -23.10
C PRO A 11 10.04 0.17 -23.03
N PHE A 12 10.28 0.69 -21.82
CA PHE A 12 11.27 1.74 -21.55
C PHE A 12 12.52 1.22 -20.84
N GLY A 13 12.77 -0.10 -20.84
CA GLY A 13 14.00 -0.76 -20.39
C GLY A 13 13.89 -1.50 -19.05
N SER A 14 15.01 -1.76 -18.36
CA SER A 14 15.09 -2.72 -17.26
C SER A 14 15.08 -2.06 -15.88
N GLN A 15 14.35 -2.66 -14.93
CA GLN A 15 14.31 -2.26 -13.52
C GLN A 15 14.58 -3.45 -12.61
N LEU A 16 15.31 -3.20 -11.51
CA LEU A 16 15.46 -4.13 -10.39
C LEU A 16 14.68 -3.60 -9.20
N THR A 17 13.82 -4.43 -8.63
CA THR A 17 13.08 -4.12 -7.42
C THR A 17 13.38 -5.17 -6.37
N ILE A 18 13.95 -4.74 -5.24
CA ILE A 18 14.12 -5.58 -4.06
C ILE A 18 13.02 -5.21 -3.08
N LYS A 19 12.25 -6.20 -2.63
CA LYS A 19 11.19 -6.04 -1.62
C LYS A 19 11.51 -6.93 -0.44
N HIS A 20 11.31 -6.41 0.76
CA HIS A 20 11.37 -7.18 1.99
C HIS A 20 10.10 -6.90 2.78
N GLY A 21 9.32 -7.92 3.07
CA GLY A 21 8.05 -7.73 3.77
C GLY A 21 7.64 -8.96 4.53
N GLY A 22 6.82 -8.75 5.55
CA GLY A 22 6.25 -9.85 6.29
C GLY A 22 5.38 -9.40 7.44
N THR A 23 4.81 -10.41 8.08
CA THR A 23 4.13 -10.26 9.35
C THR A 23 5.15 -9.92 10.44
N ILE A 24 5.00 -8.75 11.04
CA ILE A 24 5.78 -8.32 12.21
C ILE A 24 5.21 -8.96 13.46
N TYR A 25 3.88 -8.98 13.56
CA TYR A 25 3.15 -9.59 14.67
C TYR A 25 1.86 -10.21 14.14
N SER A 26 1.50 -11.38 14.63
CA SER A 26 0.19 -11.98 14.34
C SER A 26 -0.25 -12.83 15.52
N ASP A 27 -1.54 -12.74 15.79
CA ASP A 27 -2.26 -13.53 16.77
C ASP A 27 -3.65 -13.86 16.17
N ASP A 28 -4.48 -14.59 16.91
CA ASP A 28 -5.83 -15.02 16.46
C ASP A 28 -6.73 -13.84 16.07
N LYS A 29 -6.48 -12.66 16.63
CA LYS A 29 -7.32 -11.47 16.45
C LYS A 29 -6.65 -10.34 15.69
N ASN A 30 -5.32 -10.24 15.76
CA ASN A 30 -4.59 -9.06 15.34
C ASN A 30 -3.44 -9.46 14.43
N ARG A 31 -3.30 -8.79 13.29
CA ARG A 31 -2.16 -8.96 12.39
C ARG A 31 -1.52 -7.62 12.07
N VAL A 32 -0.23 -7.51 12.33
CA VAL A 32 0.62 -6.39 11.93
C VAL A 32 1.57 -6.89 10.85
N THR A 33 1.52 -6.24 9.70
CA THR A 33 2.44 -6.50 8.59
C THR A 33 3.26 -5.26 8.32
N GLY A 34 4.48 -5.45 7.86
CA GLY A 34 5.29 -4.34 7.39
C GLY A 34 6.21 -4.79 6.29
N GLY A 35 6.67 -3.82 5.50
CA GLY A 35 7.59 -4.09 4.43
C GLY A 35 8.24 -2.83 3.91
N GLY A 36 9.32 -3.04 3.19
CA GLY A 36 10.07 -2.03 2.47
C GLY A 36 10.39 -2.53 1.07
N PHE A 37 10.65 -1.59 0.17
CA PHE A 37 11.18 -1.91 -1.14
C PHE A 37 12.15 -0.82 -1.61
N VAL A 38 13.06 -1.23 -2.49
CA VAL A 38 13.93 -0.36 -3.24
C VAL A 38 13.85 -0.78 -4.70
N SER A 39 13.57 0.17 -5.58
CA SER A 39 13.50 -0.04 -7.02
C SER A 39 14.46 0.89 -7.73
N LYS A 40 15.26 0.35 -8.66
CA LYS A 40 16.21 1.12 -9.47
C LYS A 40 16.10 0.71 -10.93
N PRO A 41 15.72 1.63 -11.83
CA PRO A 41 15.80 1.43 -13.27
C PRO A 41 17.24 1.63 -13.78
N PHE A 42 17.69 0.75 -14.66
CA PHE A 42 19.05 0.75 -15.21
C PHE A 42 19.14 1.28 -16.64
N HIS A 43 18.08 1.15 -17.44
CA HIS A 43 18.03 1.71 -18.79
C HIS A 43 16.62 2.21 -19.11
N PRO A 44 16.45 3.48 -19.53
CA PRO A 44 17.41 4.56 -19.26
C PRO A 44 17.60 4.70 -17.74
N VAL A 45 18.78 5.17 -17.31
CA VAL A 45 19.09 5.33 -15.87
C VAL A 45 18.11 6.32 -15.27
N GLY A 46 17.10 5.80 -14.59
CA GLY A 46 16.05 6.58 -13.95
C GLY A 46 16.30 6.74 -12.45
N PRO A 47 15.40 7.45 -11.76
CA PRO A 47 15.50 7.68 -10.33
C PRO A 47 15.33 6.39 -9.53
N THR A 48 16.07 6.25 -8.43
CA THR A 48 15.80 5.19 -7.46
C THR A 48 14.55 5.55 -6.65
N THR A 49 13.63 4.60 -6.50
CA THR A 49 12.50 4.70 -5.59
C THR A 49 12.73 3.83 -4.37
N VAL A 50 12.56 4.37 -3.18
CA VAL A 50 12.56 3.63 -1.92
C VAL A 50 11.22 3.84 -1.25
N GLY A 51 10.64 2.79 -0.69
CA GLY A 51 9.41 2.93 0.06
C GLY A 51 9.22 1.84 1.08
N GLY A 52 8.14 1.97 1.83
CA GLY A 52 7.71 0.97 2.79
C GLY A 52 6.30 1.21 3.24
N ASN A 53 5.76 0.21 3.91
CA ASN A 53 4.40 0.19 4.41
C ASN A 53 4.32 -0.50 5.75
N LEU A 54 3.29 -0.14 6.50
CA LEU A 54 2.90 -0.76 7.75
C LEU A 54 1.38 -0.93 7.73
N GLY A 55 0.93 -2.15 7.95
CA GLY A 55 -0.47 -2.52 8.01
C GLY A 55 -0.82 -3.11 9.37
N TYR A 56 -2.01 -2.79 9.85
CA TYR A 56 -2.66 -3.45 10.97
C TYR A 56 -4.04 -3.94 10.53
N GLU A 57 -4.41 -5.13 10.96
CA GLU A 57 -5.67 -5.77 10.60
C GLU A 57 -6.23 -6.52 11.81
N HIS A 58 -7.50 -6.30 12.09
CA HIS A 58 -8.28 -7.05 13.07
C HIS A 58 -9.04 -8.15 12.33
N ILE A 59 -8.53 -9.39 12.43
CA ILE A 59 -9.00 -10.54 11.63
C ILE A 59 -10.50 -10.83 11.85
N PRO A 60 -11.03 -10.91 13.09
CA PRO A 60 -12.45 -11.18 13.32
C PRO A 60 -13.43 -10.23 12.64
N THR A 61 -13.13 -8.93 12.63
CA THR A 61 -14.01 -7.90 12.05
C THR A 61 -13.66 -7.65 10.59
N GLY A 62 -12.45 -8.01 10.15
CA GLY A 62 -11.93 -7.65 8.84
C GLY A 62 -11.73 -6.14 8.70
N SER A 63 -11.51 -5.44 9.83
CA SER A 63 -11.18 -4.02 9.85
C SER A 63 -9.67 -3.85 9.84
N GLY A 64 -9.15 -2.92 9.07
CA GLY A 64 -7.71 -2.71 8.92
C GLY A 64 -7.35 -1.27 8.61
N ILE A 65 -6.09 -0.95 8.84
CA ILE A 65 -5.46 0.29 8.44
C ILE A 65 -4.10 -0.04 7.85
N ASN A 66 -3.76 0.61 6.75
CA ASN A 66 -2.46 0.51 6.12
C ASN A 66 -1.94 1.91 5.85
N ILE A 67 -0.68 2.13 6.16
CA ILE A 67 0.03 3.36 5.83
C ILE A 67 1.27 3.00 5.04
N GLY A 68 1.60 3.83 4.06
CA GLY A 68 2.76 3.63 3.21
C GLY A 68 3.36 4.95 2.79
N ALA A 69 4.66 4.92 2.55
CA ALA A 69 5.37 6.04 1.97
C ALA A 69 6.43 5.53 0.99
N SER A 70 6.61 6.23 -0.11
CA SER A 70 7.67 5.98 -1.06
C SER A 70 8.27 7.28 -1.56
N ASN A 71 9.58 7.40 -1.54
CA ASN A 71 10.32 8.49 -2.11
C ASN A 71 10.98 8.05 -3.43
N THR A 72 10.69 8.78 -4.50
CA THR A 72 11.37 8.66 -5.78
C THR A 72 12.38 9.80 -5.89
N HIS A 73 13.66 9.46 -5.98
CA HIS A 73 14.74 10.44 -6.02
C HIS A 73 14.52 11.46 -7.15
N LYS A 74 14.52 12.77 -6.83
CA LYS A 74 14.18 13.90 -7.75
C LYS A 74 12.72 14.03 -8.19
N PHE A 75 11.85 13.05 -7.92
CA PHE A 75 10.44 13.09 -8.32
C PHE A 75 9.48 13.35 -7.16
N GLY A 76 9.89 13.13 -5.90
CA GLY A 76 9.09 13.46 -4.73
C GLY A 76 8.80 12.26 -3.83
N THR A 77 7.96 12.48 -2.84
CA THR A 77 7.51 11.51 -1.85
C THR A 77 6.01 11.31 -1.94
N ASP A 78 5.59 10.10 -2.26
CA ASP A 78 4.20 9.67 -2.16
C ASP A 78 3.95 9.11 -0.78
N VAL A 79 2.93 9.60 -0.10
CA VAL A 79 2.42 8.98 1.12
C VAL A 79 0.99 8.55 0.89
N GLY A 80 0.61 7.45 1.52
CA GLY A 80 -0.71 6.88 1.44
C GLY A 80 -1.15 6.31 2.78
N ALA A 81 -2.43 6.40 3.04
CA ALA A 81 -3.11 5.72 4.12
C ALA A 81 -4.41 5.14 3.57
N SER A 82 -4.70 3.90 3.88
CA SER A 82 -6.00 3.28 3.63
C SER A 82 -6.52 2.67 4.92
N ALA A 83 -7.83 2.66 5.07
CA ALA A 83 -8.50 1.99 6.17
C ALA A 83 -9.75 1.31 5.64
N ASN A 84 -10.11 0.20 6.26
CA ASN A 84 -11.35 -0.51 6.01
C ASN A 84 -11.95 -0.94 7.34
N ALA A 85 -13.26 -0.95 7.41
CA ALA A 85 -13.96 -1.46 8.57
C ALA A 85 -15.23 -2.19 8.14
N ASN A 86 -15.49 -3.30 8.81
CA ASN A 86 -16.82 -3.88 8.77
C ASN A 86 -17.72 -3.13 9.73
N ILE A 87 -18.79 -2.54 9.20
CA ILE A 87 -19.74 -1.77 10.01
C ILE A 87 -21.00 -2.57 10.33
N TRP A 88 -21.31 -3.59 9.52
CA TRP A 88 -22.44 -4.46 9.80
C TRP A 88 -22.23 -5.83 9.13
N GLN A 89 -22.60 -6.87 9.87
CA GLN A 89 -22.58 -8.25 9.40
C GLN A 89 -23.74 -8.99 10.07
N GLU A 90 -24.66 -9.49 9.25
CA GLU A 90 -25.82 -10.26 9.71
C GLU A 90 -26.11 -11.40 8.74
N GLY A 91 -25.86 -12.63 9.21
CA GLY A 91 -25.96 -13.85 8.40
C GLY A 91 -25.12 -13.76 7.12
N ASN A 92 -25.77 -13.86 5.97
CA ASN A 92 -25.16 -13.79 4.63
C ASN A 92 -24.99 -12.36 4.10
N SER A 93 -25.31 -11.35 4.89
CA SER A 93 -25.25 -9.94 4.49
C SER A 93 -24.10 -9.24 5.21
N ARG A 94 -23.31 -8.49 4.45
CA ARG A 94 -22.13 -7.77 4.96
C ARG A 94 -22.06 -6.37 4.37
N LEU A 95 -21.80 -5.38 5.22
CA LEU A 95 -21.55 -4.00 4.86
C LEU A 95 -20.15 -3.60 5.32
N ASP A 96 -19.32 -3.24 4.34
CA ASP A 96 -17.96 -2.78 4.55
C ASP A 96 -17.83 -1.32 4.14
N VAL A 97 -17.09 -0.54 4.91
CA VAL A 97 -16.66 0.82 4.55
C VAL A 97 -15.15 0.80 4.34
N SER A 98 -14.69 1.50 3.30
CA SER A 98 -13.28 1.70 3.04
C SER A 98 -13.00 3.15 2.75
N GLY A 99 -11.82 3.60 3.14
CA GLY A 99 -11.32 4.93 2.90
C GLY A 99 -9.88 4.86 2.46
N ASN A 100 -9.49 5.73 1.56
CA ASN A 100 -8.11 5.91 1.15
C ASN A 100 -7.79 7.39 1.08
N TYR A 101 -6.56 7.73 1.42
CA TYR A 101 -5.98 9.05 1.30
C TYR A 101 -4.56 8.86 0.81
N SER A 102 -4.17 9.57 -0.25
CA SER A 102 -2.80 9.63 -0.71
C SER A 102 -2.43 11.04 -1.12
N ARG A 103 -1.17 11.38 -0.96
CA ARG A 103 -0.65 12.68 -1.37
C ARG A 103 0.79 12.58 -1.81
N HIS A 104 1.05 13.21 -2.95
CA HIS A 104 2.38 13.36 -3.50
C HIS A 104 3.00 14.67 -3.04
N TYR A 105 4.21 14.64 -2.52
CA TYR A 105 4.96 15.79 -2.03
C TYR A 105 6.28 15.94 -2.79
N GLY A 106 6.47 17.07 -3.47
CA GLY A 106 7.73 17.40 -4.15
C GLY A 106 7.73 17.05 -5.64
N GLY A 107 8.92 17.04 -6.25
CA GLY A 107 9.09 16.85 -7.68
C GLY A 107 9.07 18.14 -8.51
N PRO A 108 9.36 18.07 -9.82
CA PRO A 108 9.46 19.24 -10.70
C PRO A 108 8.16 20.06 -10.80
N GLY A 109 7.01 19.47 -10.46
CA GLY A 109 5.69 20.10 -10.46
C GLY A 109 5.18 20.55 -9.08
N GLY A 110 5.97 20.37 -8.00
CA GLY A 110 5.56 20.72 -6.64
C GLY A 110 4.61 19.72 -5.98
N THR A 111 4.10 20.07 -4.79
CA THR A 111 3.18 19.21 -4.03
C THR A 111 1.88 18.96 -4.81
N GLY A 112 1.63 17.69 -5.12
CA GLY A 112 0.40 17.24 -5.76
C GLY A 112 -0.82 17.46 -4.86
N LYS A 113 -1.99 17.53 -5.49
CA LYS A 113 -3.27 17.57 -4.76
C LYS A 113 -3.45 16.26 -3.98
N PRO A 114 -3.98 16.32 -2.74
CA PRO A 114 -4.40 15.11 -2.04
C PRO A 114 -5.47 14.40 -2.86
N ASN A 115 -5.31 13.09 -3.01
CA ASN A 115 -6.33 12.21 -3.53
C ASN A 115 -6.94 11.43 -2.37
N TRP A 116 -8.26 11.46 -2.23
CA TRP A 116 -8.93 10.71 -1.19
C TRP A 116 -10.26 10.19 -1.71
N GLY A 117 -10.67 9.06 -1.16
CA GLY A 117 -11.89 8.38 -1.53
C GLY A 117 -12.44 7.66 -0.32
N VAL A 118 -13.76 7.60 -0.24
CA VAL A 118 -14.48 6.75 0.70
C VAL A 118 -15.49 5.96 -0.11
N GLY A 119 -15.51 4.66 0.11
CA GLY A 119 -16.42 3.72 -0.53
C GLY A 119 -17.16 2.91 0.53
N MET A 120 -18.36 2.48 0.18
CA MET A 120 -19.10 1.49 0.95
C MET A 120 -19.46 0.36 0.00
N SER A 121 -19.31 -0.88 0.45
CA SER A 121 -19.69 -2.06 -0.30
C SER A 121 -20.63 -2.92 0.51
N PHE A 122 -21.79 -3.20 -0.07
CA PHE A 122 -22.75 -4.17 0.46
C PHE A 122 -22.63 -5.46 -0.35
N ARG A 123 -22.53 -6.59 0.35
CA ARG A 123 -22.51 -7.93 -0.25
C ARG A 123 -23.59 -8.78 0.41
N HIS A 124 -24.41 -9.42 -0.40
CA HIS A 124 -25.40 -10.39 0.03
C HIS A 124 -25.19 -11.67 -0.77
N GLN A 125 -25.03 -12.80 -0.07
CA GLN A 125 -24.87 -14.12 -0.69
C GLN A 125 -26.19 -14.89 -0.55
N PHE A 126 -26.77 -15.32 -1.67
CA PHE A 126 -28.01 -16.11 -1.72
C PHE A 126 -27.74 -17.61 -1.55
#